data_AF-A0A970M9Z3-F1
#
_entry.id   AF-A0A970M9Z3-F1
#
_cell.length_a   1.000
_cell.length_b   1.000
_cell.length_c   1.000
_cell.angle_alpha   90.00
_cell.angle_beta   90.00
_cell.angle_gamma   90.00
#
_symmetry.space_group_name_H-M   'P 1'
#
loop_
_entity.id
_entity.type
_entity.pdbx_description
1 polymer ?
#
loop_
_entity_poly.entity_id
_entity_poly.type
_entity_poly.pdbx_seq_one_letter_code
_entity_poly.pdbx_strand_id
1 'polypeptide(L)'
;MPGDAEKAVGWIDADSDGYAPPFDCNDNDPNIHPGAYDIPGDGIDQDCDGQDAPLLSDDTDPGGDPTNCAQAKLERTYMGCDFWPTVTYNPVWYGRAANAGFEFAVVVANDQRVNATVKVSGGELSNELQVTVPAGGLETIILPWVWDLKGPTFTTENASGARASSSVRKNDGAYHMTSSVPITAWQFSPPRI
;
A
#
# COMPACT_ATOMS: atom_id res chain seq x y z
N MET A 1 -38.99 25.29 29.26
CA MET A 1 -39.63 24.19 28.51
C MET A 1 -40.54 24.87 27.50
N PRO A 2 -40.08 25.15 26.28
CA PRO A 2 -40.86 25.98 25.36
C PRO A 2 -41.99 25.17 24.76
N GLY A 3 -43.19 25.73 24.85
CA GLY A 3 -44.30 25.42 23.99
C GLY A 3 -44.35 26.39 22.82
N ASP A 4 -45.16 25.97 21.84
CA ASP A 4 -45.91 26.78 20.89
C ASP A 4 -45.20 27.26 19.61
N ALA A 5 -45.87 26.96 18.48
CA ALA A 5 -45.64 27.37 17.08
C ALA A 5 -44.71 26.42 16.26
N GLU A 6 -45.14 25.76 15.17
CA GLU A 6 -46.14 26.11 14.16
C GLU A 6 -46.87 24.90 13.55
N LYS A 7 -48.15 25.10 13.21
CA LYS A 7 -48.86 24.33 12.19
C LYS A 7 -48.44 24.86 10.81
N ALA A 8 -48.03 24.04 9.85
CA ALA A 8 -48.21 24.35 8.41
C ALA A 8 -47.76 23.21 7.46
N VAL A 9 -48.72 22.65 6.71
CA VAL A 9 -48.57 21.81 5.51
C VAL A 9 -48.01 20.38 5.73
N GLY A 10 -48.76 19.40 5.22
CA GLY A 10 -48.50 17.98 5.41
C GLY A 10 -47.32 17.47 4.60
N TRP A 11 -46.26 17.15 5.32
CA TRP A 11 -45.14 16.35 4.85
C TRP A 11 -44.98 15.25 5.89
N ILE A 12 -45.29 14.02 5.46
CA ILE A 12 -45.06 12.82 6.25
C ILE A 12 -43.58 12.52 6.08
N ASP A 13 -42.91 12.20 7.17
CA ASP A 13 -41.59 11.56 7.19
C ASP A 13 -41.87 10.06 7.30
N ALA A 14 -41.87 9.36 6.16
CA ALA A 14 -42.39 8.00 6.04
C ALA A 14 -41.34 6.93 6.39
N ASP A 15 -40.06 7.23 6.31
CA ASP A 15 -38.97 6.32 6.70
C ASP A 15 -38.28 6.69 8.02
N SER A 16 -38.64 7.83 8.62
CA SER A 16 -38.20 8.28 9.95
C SER A 16 -36.71 8.58 10.07
N ASP A 17 -36.09 9.08 9.00
CA ASP A 17 -34.70 9.56 9.04
C ASP A 17 -34.55 11.03 9.54
N GLY A 18 -35.68 11.71 9.74
CA GLY A 18 -35.73 13.09 10.23
C GLY A 18 -35.81 14.16 9.14
N TYR A 19 -35.85 13.74 7.88
CA TYR A 19 -36.16 14.57 6.72
C TYR A 19 -37.54 14.20 6.17
N ALA A 20 -38.13 15.11 5.41
CA ALA A 20 -39.41 14.88 4.76
C ALA A 20 -39.40 15.59 3.40
N PRO A 21 -40.25 15.18 2.45
CA PRO A 21 -40.36 15.91 1.19
C PRO A 21 -40.75 17.38 1.46
N PRO A 22 -40.32 18.33 0.62
CA PRO A 22 -39.57 18.16 -0.62
C PRO A 22 -38.04 18.12 -0.42
N PHE A 23 -37.55 18.10 0.83
CA PHE A 23 -36.11 18.07 1.10
C PHE A 23 -35.54 16.67 0.99
N ASP A 24 -36.34 15.68 1.35
CA ASP A 24 -36.06 14.28 1.10
C ASP A 24 -36.53 13.89 -0.32
N CYS A 25 -35.57 13.40 -1.11
CA CYS A 25 -35.78 12.95 -2.47
C CYS A 25 -36.33 11.51 -2.54
N ASN A 26 -36.24 10.73 -1.45
CA ASN A 26 -36.86 9.41 -1.32
C ASN A 26 -37.31 9.09 0.12
N ASP A 27 -38.49 9.62 0.48
CA ASP A 27 -39.23 9.43 1.74
C ASP A 27 -39.77 8.00 1.98
N ASN A 28 -39.09 6.99 1.46
CA ASN A 28 -39.32 5.58 1.78
C ASN A 28 -38.01 4.82 2.02
N ASP A 29 -36.86 5.50 2.00
CA ASP A 29 -35.53 4.92 2.23
C ASP A 29 -34.70 5.83 3.15
N PRO A 30 -34.51 5.46 4.42
CA PRO A 30 -33.85 6.30 5.41
C PRO A 30 -32.33 6.46 5.18
N ASN A 31 -31.79 5.92 4.08
CA ASN A 31 -30.41 6.14 3.64
C ASN A 31 -30.30 7.19 2.53
N ILE A 32 -31.42 7.73 2.03
CA ILE A 32 -31.47 8.73 0.97
C ILE A 32 -32.08 10.00 1.55
N HIS A 33 -31.24 10.95 1.91
CA HIS A 33 -31.67 12.20 2.54
C HIS A 33 -30.59 13.28 2.46
N PRO A 34 -30.92 14.56 2.68
CA PRO A 34 -29.94 15.63 2.76
C PRO A 34 -28.72 15.29 3.61
N GLY A 35 -27.55 15.28 2.97
CA GLY A 35 -26.26 15.01 3.61
C GLY A 35 -25.96 13.54 3.91
N ALA A 36 -26.69 12.58 3.33
CA ALA A 36 -26.27 11.19 3.29
C ALA A 36 -24.95 11.02 2.50
N TYR A 37 -24.36 9.83 2.54
CA TYR A 37 -23.19 9.53 1.71
C TYR A 37 -23.66 9.10 0.33
N ASP A 38 -23.29 9.87 -0.69
CA ASP A 38 -23.59 9.55 -2.09
C ASP A 38 -22.59 8.52 -2.67
N ILE A 39 -23.11 7.49 -3.35
CA ILE A 39 -22.31 6.41 -3.94
C ILE A 39 -22.01 6.77 -5.40
N PRO A 40 -20.74 7.10 -5.75
CA PRO A 40 -20.46 7.64 -7.08
C PRO A 40 -20.84 6.72 -8.23
N GLY A 41 -21.71 7.20 -9.11
CA GLY A 41 -22.04 6.57 -10.38
C GLY A 41 -22.95 5.35 -10.30
N ASP A 42 -23.64 5.15 -9.18
CA ASP A 42 -24.69 4.15 -9.09
C ASP A 42 -26.03 4.64 -9.69
N GLY A 43 -26.09 5.92 -10.07
CA GLY A 43 -27.23 6.56 -10.69
C GLY A 43 -28.31 7.01 -9.71
N ILE A 44 -28.03 6.97 -8.40
CA ILE A 44 -28.93 7.40 -7.32
C ILE A 44 -28.28 8.63 -6.66
N ASP A 45 -29.08 9.66 -6.41
CA ASP A 45 -28.71 10.83 -5.62
C ASP A 45 -29.10 10.53 -4.17
N GLN A 46 -28.18 10.00 -3.36
CA GLN A 46 -28.49 9.62 -1.97
C GLN A 46 -28.48 10.83 -1.04
N ASP A 47 -27.74 11.89 -1.35
CA ASP A 47 -27.61 13.05 -0.48
C ASP A 47 -28.59 14.20 -0.81
N CYS A 48 -29.45 13.98 -1.80
CA CYS A 48 -30.48 14.88 -2.30
C CYS A 48 -29.95 16.26 -2.72
N ASP A 49 -28.71 16.35 -3.22
CA ASP A 49 -28.11 17.59 -3.70
C ASP A 49 -28.49 17.93 -5.16
N GLY A 50 -29.16 17.00 -5.85
CA GLY A 50 -29.68 17.14 -7.21
C GLY A 50 -28.86 16.43 -8.29
N GLN A 51 -27.84 15.66 -7.93
CA GLN A 51 -26.97 14.92 -8.85
C GLN A 51 -26.34 13.71 -8.16
N ASP A 52 -26.26 12.58 -8.86
CA ASP A 52 -25.41 11.45 -8.45
C ASP A 52 -23.95 11.94 -8.37
N ALA A 53 -23.22 11.52 -7.33
CA ALA A 53 -21.82 11.86 -7.20
C ALA A 53 -21.07 11.42 -8.47
N PRO A 54 -20.27 12.30 -9.08
CA PRO A 54 -19.65 11.99 -10.36
C PRO A 54 -18.73 10.78 -10.20
N LEU A 55 -18.84 9.84 -11.15
CA LEU A 55 -17.74 8.92 -11.42
C LEU A 55 -16.51 9.77 -11.68
N LEU A 56 -15.61 9.82 -10.69
CA LEU A 56 -14.29 10.34 -10.90
C LEU A 56 -13.75 9.52 -12.09
N SER A 57 -13.48 10.20 -13.20
CA SER A 57 -13.20 9.58 -14.50
C SER A 57 -11.88 10.12 -15.05
N ASP A 58 -10.83 9.80 -14.31
CA ASP A 58 -9.51 9.40 -14.80
C ASP A 58 -9.06 8.43 -13.70
N ASP A 59 -8.90 7.13 -13.98
CA ASP A 59 -8.32 6.13 -13.06
C ASP A 59 -8.73 6.09 -11.56
N THR A 60 -9.86 6.67 -11.18
CA THR A 60 -10.24 6.86 -9.78
C THR A 60 -11.14 5.74 -9.26
N ASP A 61 -10.45 4.67 -8.87
CA ASP A 61 -10.77 3.98 -7.62
C ASP A 61 -11.06 5.05 -6.53
N PRO A 62 -12.17 4.96 -5.77
CA PRO A 62 -12.44 5.88 -4.65
C PRO A 62 -11.31 5.92 -3.59
N GLY A 63 -10.32 5.02 -3.68
CA GLY A 63 -9.02 5.08 -2.98
C GLY A 63 -7.79 5.11 -3.91
N GLY A 64 -7.88 5.78 -5.06
CA GLY A 64 -6.89 5.79 -6.15
C GLY A 64 -5.41 5.80 -5.74
N ASP A 65 -4.58 5.23 -6.61
CA ASP A 65 -3.14 5.08 -6.39
C ASP A 65 -2.50 6.41 -5.93
N PRO A 66 -1.71 6.42 -4.83
CA PRO A 66 -1.17 7.66 -4.31
C PRO A 66 -0.24 8.30 -5.33
N THR A 67 -0.50 9.57 -5.63
CA THR A 67 0.27 10.35 -6.61
C THR A 67 1.57 10.90 -6.05
N ASN A 68 1.72 10.87 -4.72
CA ASN A 68 2.90 11.36 -4.02
C ASN A 68 3.13 10.64 -2.67
N CYS A 69 4.34 10.75 -2.15
CA CYS A 69 4.78 10.06 -0.93
C CYS A 69 3.99 10.45 0.34
N ALA A 70 3.50 11.70 0.41
CA ALA A 70 2.76 12.17 1.58
C ALA A 70 1.35 11.55 1.62
N GLN A 71 0.70 11.47 0.46
CA GLN A 71 -0.59 10.80 0.29
C GLN A 71 -0.48 9.30 0.61
N ALA A 72 0.49 8.61 0.02
CA ALA A 72 0.76 7.19 0.28
C ALA A 72 0.87 6.88 1.78
N LYS A 73 1.58 7.76 2.52
CA LYS A 73 1.75 7.64 3.97
C LYS A 73 0.46 7.91 4.76
N LEU A 74 -0.35 8.87 4.33
CA LEU A 74 -1.61 9.22 4.98
C LEU A 74 -2.63 8.08 4.82
N GLU A 75 -2.73 7.54 3.62
CA GLU A 75 -3.67 6.48 3.23
C GLU A 75 -3.19 5.08 3.64
N ARG A 76 -1.92 4.94 4.07
CA ARG A 76 -1.32 3.67 4.52
C ARG A 76 -1.40 2.58 3.45
N THR A 77 -1.15 2.95 2.20
CA THR A 77 -1.21 2.02 1.08
C THR A 77 0.03 1.12 1.05
N TYR A 78 -0.02 0.07 0.23
CA TYR A 78 1.15 -0.78 -0.05
C TYR A 78 2.16 -0.08 -0.99
N MET A 79 1.77 1.02 -1.61
CA MET A 79 2.64 1.92 -2.33
C MET A 79 3.21 2.97 -1.39
N GLY A 80 4.44 3.39 -1.65
CA GLY A 80 5.06 4.38 -0.79
C GLY A 80 6.47 4.73 -1.22
N CYS A 81 7.17 5.41 -0.32
CA CYS A 81 8.48 5.97 -0.61
C CYS A 81 9.53 5.64 0.46
N ASP A 82 9.17 4.85 1.46
CA ASP A 82 10.04 4.48 2.57
C ASP A 82 9.77 3.01 2.93
N PHE A 83 10.79 2.18 2.73
CA PHE A 83 10.72 0.73 2.87
C PHE A 83 11.91 0.23 3.66
N TRP A 84 11.69 -0.86 4.40
CA TRP A 84 12.71 -1.51 5.20
C TRP A 84 12.92 -2.98 4.80
N PRO A 85 13.45 -3.26 3.60
CA PRO A 85 13.76 -4.62 3.19
C PRO A 85 14.64 -5.29 4.23
N THR A 86 14.16 -6.41 4.76
CA THR A 86 14.81 -7.06 5.89
C THR A 86 15.08 -8.51 5.53
N VAL A 87 16.36 -8.88 5.58
CA VAL A 87 16.76 -10.27 5.47
C VAL A 87 16.14 -11.05 6.62
N THR A 88 15.26 -11.99 6.28
CA THR A 88 14.71 -12.95 7.23
C THR A 88 15.46 -14.27 7.12
N TYR A 89 15.26 -15.14 8.11
CA TYR A 89 15.87 -16.47 8.12
C TYR A 89 15.56 -17.21 6.81
N ASN A 90 16.60 -17.44 6.01
CA ASN A 90 16.48 -18.03 4.69
C ASN A 90 17.66 -18.98 4.43
N PRO A 91 17.50 -20.27 4.73
CA PRO A 91 18.59 -21.23 4.67
C PRO A 91 18.82 -21.79 3.25
N VAL A 92 18.37 -21.10 2.20
CA VAL A 92 18.66 -21.47 0.80
C VAL A 92 20.16 -21.62 0.52
N TRP A 93 20.46 -22.47 -0.47
CA TRP A 93 21.82 -22.72 -0.93
C TRP A 93 22.46 -21.46 -1.52
N TYR A 94 23.68 -21.17 -1.07
CA TYR A 94 24.54 -20.11 -1.58
C TYR A 94 25.99 -20.56 -1.49
N GLY A 95 26.57 -20.90 -2.64
CA GLY A 95 27.97 -21.26 -2.77
C GLY A 95 28.83 -20.00 -2.82
N ARG A 96 29.27 -19.49 -1.67
CA ARG A 96 30.11 -18.28 -1.58
C ARG A 96 31.40 -18.37 -2.43
N ALA A 97 31.99 -19.56 -2.55
CA ALA A 97 33.18 -19.80 -3.37
C ALA A 97 32.88 -19.83 -4.88
N ALA A 98 31.68 -20.27 -5.27
CA ALA A 98 31.24 -20.34 -6.67
C ALA A 98 30.47 -19.08 -7.11
N ASN A 99 30.18 -18.18 -6.17
CA ASN A 99 29.26 -17.04 -6.33
C ASN A 99 27.96 -17.45 -7.05
N ALA A 100 27.38 -18.57 -6.62
CA ALA A 100 26.23 -19.22 -7.23
C ALA A 100 25.19 -19.58 -6.15
N GLY A 101 23.91 -19.61 -6.52
CA GLY A 101 22.80 -19.87 -5.60
C GLY A 101 21.79 -18.73 -5.59
N PHE A 102 21.14 -18.49 -4.45
CA PHE A 102 20.11 -17.47 -4.33
C PHE A 102 20.66 -16.14 -3.80
N GLU A 103 20.20 -15.03 -4.36
CA GLU A 103 20.51 -13.68 -3.91
C GLU A 103 19.42 -13.14 -2.98
N PHE A 104 19.71 -12.08 -2.24
CA PHE A 104 18.67 -11.28 -1.59
C PHE A 104 18.38 -10.09 -2.49
N ALA A 105 17.12 -9.86 -2.83
CA ALA A 105 16.76 -8.82 -3.78
C ALA A 105 15.45 -8.15 -3.43
N VAL A 106 15.29 -6.93 -3.94
CA VAL A 106 14.03 -6.18 -3.91
C VAL A 106 13.66 -5.85 -5.34
N VAL A 107 12.48 -6.31 -5.79
CA VAL A 107 11.89 -5.81 -7.03
C VAL A 107 11.18 -4.51 -6.70
N VAL A 108 11.47 -3.49 -7.48
CA VAL A 108 10.77 -2.21 -7.43
C VAL A 108 9.96 -2.08 -8.72
N ALA A 109 8.65 -1.85 -8.58
CA ALA A 109 7.77 -1.49 -9.69
C ALA A 109 7.38 -0.01 -9.55
N ASN A 110 7.57 0.75 -10.63
CA ASN A 110 7.24 2.15 -10.74
C ASN A 110 6.10 2.31 -11.74
N ASP A 111 4.87 2.36 -11.26
CA ASP A 111 3.66 2.64 -12.04
C ASP A 111 3.48 4.13 -12.36
N GLN A 112 4.33 4.99 -11.80
CA GLN A 112 4.24 6.43 -11.99
C GLN A 112 4.67 6.83 -13.41
N ARG A 113 4.19 8.00 -13.84
CA ARG A 113 4.53 8.60 -15.15
C ARG A 113 5.90 9.29 -15.19
N VAL A 114 6.64 9.27 -14.10
CA VAL A 114 7.99 9.84 -13.98
C VAL A 114 8.97 8.80 -13.45
N ASN A 115 10.26 8.98 -13.74
CA ASN A 115 11.29 8.07 -13.24
C ASN A 115 11.40 8.18 -11.72
N ALA A 116 11.46 7.04 -11.04
CA ALA A 116 11.73 6.96 -9.62
C ALA A 116 13.25 6.89 -9.38
N THR A 117 13.75 7.74 -8.47
CA THR A 117 15.10 7.60 -7.92
C THR A 117 15.01 6.87 -6.60
N VAL A 118 15.55 5.65 -6.56
CA VAL A 118 15.57 4.79 -5.38
C VAL A 118 16.95 4.83 -4.75
N LYS A 119 17.01 5.02 -3.44
CA LYS A 119 18.24 5.02 -2.63
C LYS A 119 18.17 3.95 -1.57
N VAL A 120 19.22 3.14 -1.43
CA VAL A 120 19.31 2.06 -0.46
C VAL A 120 20.56 2.23 0.40
N SER A 121 20.37 2.16 1.72
CA SER A 121 21.43 2.24 2.72
C SER A 121 21.24 1.17 3.81
N GLY A 122 22.22 1.00 4.69
CA GLY A 122 22.13 0.04 5.81
C GLY A 122 22.40 -1.42 5.41
N GLY A 123 21.98 -2.35 6.27
CA GLY A 123 22.28 -3.78 6.13
C GLY A 123 23.79 -4.03 6.07
N GLU A 124 24.25 -4.67 4.99
CA GLU A 124 25.68 -4.93 4.73
C GLU A 124 26.28 -4.01 3.65
N LEU A 125 25.57 -2.95 3.24
CA LEU A 125 26.12 -1.99 2.28
C LEU A 125 27.16 -1.10 2.96
N SER A 126 28.33 -0.96 2.34
CA SER A 126 29.36 -0.01 2.81
C SER A 126 29.10 1.43 2.37
N ASN A 127 28.31 1.63 1.31
CA ASN A 127 27.94 2.94 0.76
C ASN A 127 26.47 2.90 0.30
N GLU A 128 25.84 4.07 0.22
CA GLU A 128 24.49 4.21 -0.36
C GLU A 128 24.51 3.76 -1.84
N LEU A 129 23.55 2.90 -2.19
CA LEU A 129 23.27 2.50 -3.56
C LEU A 129 22.15 3.39 -4.11
N GLN A 130 22.28 3.86 -5.34
CA GLN A 130 21.23 4.59 -6.04
C GLN A 130 20.87 3.89 -7.35
N VAL A 131 19.57 3.68 -7.58
CA VAL A 131 19.02 3.04 -8.78
C VAL A 131 17.91 3.95 -9.34
N THR A 132 17.85 4.07 -10.67
CA THR A 132 16.75 4.76 -11.35
C THR A 132 15.80 3.71 -11.92
N VAL A 133 14.52 3.78 -11.55
CA VAL A 133 13.47 2.94 -12.11
C VAL A 133 12.69 3.77 -13.12
N PRO A 134 12.65 3.41 -14.41
CA PRO A 134 11.92 4.17 -15.42
C PRO A 134 10.43 4.32 -15.08
N ALA A 135 9.79 5.37 -15.60
CA ALA A 135 8.33 5.52 -15.57
C ALA A 135 7.64 4.29 -16.20
N GLY A 136 6.62 3.74 -15.53
CA GLY A 136 5.94 2.50 -15.95
C GLY A 136 6.85 1.26 -15.97
N GLY A 137 8.02 1.33 -15.33
CA GLY A 137 9.08 0.32 -15.40
C GLY A 137 9.19 -0.53 -14.14
N LEU A 138 10.09 -1.52 -14.21
CA LEU A 138 10.50 -2.30 -13.04
C LEU A 138 12.03 -2.46 -13.02
N GLU A 139 12.59 -2.57 -11.82
CA GLU A 139 14.00 -2.88 -11.63
C GLU A 139 14.17 -3.89 -10.48
N THR A 140 15.19 -4.74 -10.59
CA THR A 140 15.58 -5.65 -9.51
C THR A 140 16.87 -5.16 -8.86
N ILE A 141 16.79 -4.83 -7.57
CA ILE A 141 17.93 -4.39 -6.79
C ILE A 141 18.49 -5.58 -6.01
N ILE A 142 19.64 -6.09 -6.45
CA ILE A 142 20.37 -7.14 -5.73
C ILE A 142 21.10 -6.53 -4.54
N LEU A 143 20.83 -7.04 -3.35
CA LEU A 143 21.41 -6.61 -2.09
C LEU A 143 22.24 -7.73 -1.47
N PRO A 144 23.34 -7.40 -0.75
CA PRO A 144 24.09 -8.41 -0.04
C PRO A 144 23.24 -9.16 1.00
N TRP A 145 23.59 -10.40 1.29
CA TRP A 145 23.00 -11.10 2.43
C TRP A 145 23.52 -10.52 3.75
N VAL A 146 22.61 -10.21 4.67
CA VAL A 146 22.93 -9.96 6.08
C VAL A 146 23.07 -11.30 6.81
N TRP A 147 24.31 -11.80 6.88
CA TRP A 147 24.60 -13.19 7.26
C TRP A 147 24.11 -13.58 8.66
N ASP A 148 24.18 -12.66 9.62
CA ASP A 148 23.70 -12.89 10.98
C ASP A 148 22.18 -13.17 11.01
N LEU A 149 21.41 -12.62 10.06
CA LEU A 149 19.96 -12.81 9.96
C LEU A 149 19.58 -13.97 9.04
N LYS A 150 20.31 -14.16 7.93
CA LYS A 150 20.04 -15.20 6.93
C LYS A 150 20.07 -16.60 7.54
N GLY A 151 20.99 -16.84 8.47
CA GLY A 151 21.25 -18.16 9.02
C GLY A 151 22.15 -19.01 8.10
N PRO A 152 22.24 -20.33 8.37
CA PRO A 152 23.16 -21.23 7.68
C PRO A 152 22.77 -21.41 6.21
N THR A 153 23.71 -21.93 5.42
CA THR A 153 23.44 -22.35 4.04
C THR A 153 23.10 -23.84 4.04
N PHE A 154 21.93 -24.21 3.51
CA PHE A 154 21.64 -25.60 3.23
C PHE A 154 22.35 -26.08 1.97
N THR A 155 22.89 -27.29 2.04
CA THR A 155 23.35 -28.11 0.92
C THR A 155 22.37 -29.26 0.71
N THR A 156 22.58 -30.04 -0.35
CA THR A 156 21.82 -31.27 -0.60
C THR A 156 21.87 -32.27 0.56
N GLU A 157 22.90 -32.20 1.42
CA GLU A 157 23.13 -33.12 2.52
C GLU A 157 22.53 -32.67 3.86
N ASN A 158 22.25 -31.39 4.07
CA ASN A 158 21.86 -30.85 5.39
C ASN A 158 20.57 -30.02 5.40
N ALA A 159 19.75 -30.12 4.35
CA ALA A 159 18.50 -29.36 4.16
C ALA A 159 17.48 -29.46 5.31
N SER A 160 17.58 -30.48 6.17
CA SER A 160 16.69 -30.70 7.32
C SER A 160 17.34 -30.41 8.67
N GLY A 161 18.66 -30.24 8.75
CA GLY A 161 19.42 -30.31 10.00
C GLY A 161 19.73 -28.99 10.70
N ALA A 162 19.71 -27.85 10.00
CA ALA A 162 20.12 -26.57 10.57
C ALA A 162 18.95 -25.59 10.77
N ARG A 163 17.84 -26.07 11.35
CA ARG A 163 16.70 -25.21 11.71
C ARG A 163 17.11 -24.21 12.80
N ALA A 164 16.60 -22.98 12.71
CA ALA A 164 16.79 -21.98 13.76
C ALA A 164 16.23 -22.51 15.10
N SER A 165 17.04 -22.49 16.15
CA SER A 165 16.66 -22.87 17.51
C SER A 165 16.29 -21.67 18.39
N SER A 166 16.53 -20.46 17.90
CA SER A 166 16.22 -19.20 18.58
C SER A 166 16.01 -18.09 17.55
N SER A 167 15.32 -17.03 17.96
CA SER A 167 15.21 -15.80 17.16
C SER A 167 16.54 -15.05 17.19
N VAL A 168 16.91 -14.47 16.05
CA VAL A 168 18.11 -13.63 15.92
C VAL A 168 17.68 -12.20 15.62
N ARG A 169 18.41 -11.23 16.18
CA ARG A 169 18.24 -9.80 15.93
C ARG A 169 19.61 -9.18 15.69
N LYS A 170 19.72 -8.39 14.61
CA LYS A 170 20.89 -7.56 14.31
C LYS A 170 20.46 -6.10 14.28
N ASN A 171 21.12 -5.28 15.11
CA ASN A 171 20.99 -3.83 15.00
C ASN A 171 21.48 -3.39 13.62
N ASP A 172 20.75 -2.47 12.98
CA ASP A 172 21.08 -1.92 11.65
C ASP A 172 21.18 -2.98 10.54
N GLY A 173 20.61 -4.17 10.77
CA GLY A 173 20.62 -5.27 9.81
C GLY A 173 19.56 -5.18 8.70
N ALA A 174 18.60 -4.27 8.84
CA ALA A 174 17.64 -3.97 7.77
C ALA A 174 18.26 -2.96 6.80
N TYR A 175 17.86 -3.05 5.54
CA TYR A 175 18.10 -1.99 4.57
C TYR A 175 17.07 -0.88 4.79
N HIS A 176 17.47 0.36 4.56
CA HIS A 176 16.58 1.50 4.45
C HIS A 176 16.54 1.94 3.01
N MET A 177 15.38 1.80 2.37
CA MET A 177 15.16 2.10 0.97
C MET A 177 14.16 3.25 0.84
N THR A 178 14.57 4.33 0.18
CA THR A 178 13.70 5.48 -0.10
C THR A 178 13.52 5.69 -1.59
N SER A 179 12.37 6.25 -1.99
CA SER A 179 12.04 6.57 -3.37
C SER A 179 11.60 8.02 -3.51
N SER A 180 11.88 8.63 -4.66
CA SER A 180 11.44 10.00 -4.98
C SER A 180 9.95 10.11 -5.30
N VAL A 181 9.29 9.00 -5.65
CA VAL A 181 7.85 8.89 -5.95
C VAL A 181 7.30 7.58 -5.40
N PRO A 182 5.97 7.45 -5.21
CA PRO A 182 5.38 6.20 -4.78
C PRO A 182 5.75 5.05 -5.72
N ILE A 183 6.19 3.94 -5.13
CA ILE A 183 6.53 2.70 -5.81
C ILE A 183 5.94 1.53 -5.03
N THR A 184 5.87 0.36 -5.66
CA THR A 184 5.74 -0.90 -4.94
C THR A 184 7.09 -1.58 -4.81
N ALA A 185 7.34 -2.21 -3.66
CA ALA A 185 8.59 -2.90 -3.38
C ALA A 185 8.33 -4.29 -2.81
N TRP A 186 8.93 -5.32 -3.42
CA TRP A 186 8.77 -6.72 -3.03
C TRP A 186 10.12 -7.37 -2.79
N GLN A 187 10.37 -7.81 -1.55
CA GLN A 187 11.57 -8.57 -1.23
C GLN A 187 11.42 -10.04 -1.62
N PHE A 188 12.47 -10.62 -2.20
CA PHE A 188 12.49 -12.02 -2.60
C PHE A 188 13.93 -12.54 -2.69
N SER A 189 14.08 -13.82 -3.04
CA SER A 189 15.39 -14.43 -3.24
C SER A 189 15.48 -15.12 -4.60
N PRO A 190 15.91 -14.40 -5.66
CA PRO A 190 16.05 -14.97 -6.99
C PRO A 190 17.24 -15.94 -7.06
N PRO A 191 17.18 -16.98 -7.92
CA PRO A 191 18.37 -17.69 -8.32
C PRO A 191 19.27 -16.76 -9.12
N ARG A 192 20.57 -16.85 -8.87
CA ARG A 192 21.60 -16.21 -9.68
C ARG A 192 21.75 -17.02 -10.98
N ILE A 193 21.42 -16.40 -12.10
CA ILE A 193 21.48 -16.98 -13.46
C ILE A 193 22.82 -16.63 -14.11
#